data_AF-A0A936V6F0-F1
#
_entry.id   AF-A0A936V6F0-F1
#
_cell.length_a   1.000
_cell.length_b   1.000
_cell.length_c   1.000
_cell.angle_alpha   90.00
_cell.angle_beta   90.00
_cell.angle_gamma   90.00
#
_symmetry.space_group_name_H-M   'P 1'
#
loop_
_entity.id
_entity.type
_entity.pdbx_description
1 polymer ?
#
loop_
_entity_poly.entity_id
_entity_poly.type
_entity_poly.pdbx_seq_one_letter_code
_entity_poly.pdbx_strand_id
1 'polypeptide(L)'
;MLDYVYTGWGAFWVTMFMFVPFALMAYWVIRRKSLVDTGPTQLQPGEFAPIEGVWLTFAFIFFVVANLASLKFIPWAAASGGTGGEAEVQVDFTAKSWSYDISNRQIETGKPVRFSGRASDTQHGFAVYHPNGRVLFTMLMMPGTTKPTSVVYTFKEPGKYTVRCLEYCGVAHHRMQDELTVVKAN
;
A
#
# COMPACT_ATOMS: atom_id res chain seq x y z
N MET A 1 -4.73 21.74 1.61
CA MET A 1 -5.37 21.91 2.94
C MET A 1 -5.69 20.56 3.61
N LEU A 2 -5.82 19.44 2.88
CA LEU A 2 -5.92 18.08 3.44
C LEU A 2 -4.58 17.33 3.45
N ASP A 3 -3.47 17.99 3.09
CA ASP A 3 -2.16 17.35 2.94
C ASP A 3 -1.63 16.76 4.26
N TYR A 4 -2.08 17.32 5.39
CA TYR A 4 -1.81 16.78 6.72
C TYR A 4 -2.42 15.39 6.93
N VAL A 5 -3.55 15.05 6.29
CA VAL A 5 -4.21 13.74 6.42
C VAL A 5 -3.32 12.62 5.87
N TYR A 6 -2.58 12.92 4.82
CA TYR A 6 -1.78 11.96 4.08
C TYR A 6 -0.29 11.97 4.47
N THR A 7 0.09 12.77 5.47
CA THR A 7 1.47 12.90 5.95
C THR A 7 1.55 12.79 7.47
N GLY A 8 2.69 12.32 7.99
CA GLY A 8 2.91 12.18 9.44
C GLY A 8 1.83 11.36 10.15
N TRP A 9 1.19 11.96 11.17
CA TRP A 9 0.16 11.33 12.01
C TRP A 9 -1.28 11.60 11.54
N GLY A 10 -1.50 12.23 10.38
CA GLY A 10 -2.85 12.60 9.95
C GLY A 10 -3.80 11.43 9.79
N ALA A 11 -3.34 10.34 9.15
CA ALA A 11 -4.13 9.13 8.98
C ALA A 11 -4.56 8.55 10.33
N PHE A 12 -3.63 8.50 11.30
CA PHE A 12 -3.93 8.06 12.67
C PHE A 12 -5.03 8.90 13.31
N TRP A 13 -4.96 10.23 13.23
CA TRP A 13 -5.97 11.11 13.81
C TRP A 13 -7.33 11.02 13.12
N VAL A 14 -7.35 10.90 11.79
CA VAL A 14 -8.58 10.68 11.03
C VAL A 14 -9.23 9.36 11.43
N THR A 15 -8.44 8.29 11.57
CA THR A 15 -8.93 7.00 12.06
C THR A 15 -9.50 7.13 13.47
N MET A 16 -8.78 7.78 14.40
CA MET A 16 -9.29 8.01 15.76
C MET A 16 -10.60 8.79 15.78
N PHE A 17 -10.70 9.86 14.99
CA PHE A 17 -11.91 10.65 14.88
C PHE A 17 -13.10 9.83 14.36
N MET A 18 -12.86 8.94 13.38
CA MET A 18 -13.88 8.02 12.85
C MET A 18 -14.44 7.07 13.92
N PHE A 19 -13.65 6.71 14.94
CA PHE A 19 -14.08 5.84 16.03
C PHE A 19 -14.87 6.56 17.14
N VAL A 20 -14.77 7.88 17.26
CA VAL A 20 -15.49 8.68 18.28
C VAL A 20 -17.00 8.41 18.30
N PRO A 21 -17.76 8.46 17.18
CA PRO A 21 -19.20 8.19 17.24
C PRO A 21 -19.53 6.77 17.72
N PHE A 22 -18.72 5.77 17.36
CA PHE A 22 -18.90 4.40 17.84
C PHE A 22 -18.62 4.26 19.33
N ALA A 23 -17.57 4.94 19.83
CA ALA A 23 -17.26 4.97 21.26
C ALA A 23 -18.36 5.66 22.07
N LEU A 24 -18.89 6.79 21.58
CA LEU A 24 -20.02 7.49 22.19
C LEU A 24 -21.29 6.64 22.20
N MET A 25 -21.59 5.96 21.09
CA MET A 25 -22.72 5.04 20.98
C MET A 25 -22.56 3.86 21.95
N ALA A 26 -21.39 3.23 21.98
CA ALA A 26 -21.10 2.13 22.89
C ALA A 26 -21.25 2.56 24.36
N TYR A 27 -20.68 3.69 24.74
CA TYR A 27 -20.83 4.26 26.08
C TYR A 27 -22.31 4.52 26.41
N TRP A 28 -23.06 5.12 25.49
CA TRP A 28 -24.48 5.40 25.69
C TRP A 28 -25.30 4.11 25.86
N VAL A 29 -25.09 3.09 25.02
CA VAL A 29 -25.76 1.79 25.12
C VAL A 29 -25.45 1.12 26.45
N ILE A 30 -24.16 1.04 26.82
CA ILE A 30 -23.72 0.44 28.09
C ILE A 30 -24.37 1.16 29.26
N ARG A 31 -24.26 2.50 29.32
CA ARG A 31 -24.85 3.29 30.41
C ARG A 31 -26.36 3.07 30.50
N ARG A 32 -27.06 3.06 29.37
CA ARG A 32 -28.52 2.89 29.34
C ARG A 32 -28.93 1.50 29.79
N LYS A 33 -28.27 0.43 29.30
CA LYS A 33 -28.59 -0.96 29.66
C LYS A 33 -28.07 -1.38 31.03
N SER A 34 -27.08 -0.68 31.59
CA SER A 34 -26.60 -0.94 32.95
C SER A 34 -27.36 -0.17 34.03
N LEU A 35 -27.85 1.04 33.75
CA LEU A 35 -28.36 1.94 34.80
C LEU A 35 -29.79 2.45 34.62
N VAL A 36 -30.36 2.44 33.40
CA VAL A 36 -31.62 3.12 33.11
C VAL A 36 -32.72 2.14 32.69
N ASP A 37 -32.42 1.26 31.73
CA ASP A 37 -33.32 0.26 31.18
C ASP A 37 -32.60 -1.08 31.12
N THR A 38 -32.55 -1.76 32.26
CA THR A 38 -31.81 -3.03 32.42
C THR A 38 -32.58 -4.24 31.88
N GLY A 39 -33.82 -4.05 31.43
CA GLY A 39 -34.66 -5.12 30.90
C GLY A 39 -34.33 -5.51 29.47
N PRO A 40 -34.76 -6.71 29.04
CA PRO A 40 -34.67 -7.13 27.64
C PRO A 40 -35.55 -6.24 26.76
N THR A 41 -35.07 -5.99 25.55
CA THR A 41 -35.78 -5.21 24.54
C THR A 41 -37.08 -5.92 24.12
N GLN A 42 -38.16 -5.15 24.02
CA GLN A 42 -39.48 -5.62 23.55
C GLN A 42 -39.73 -5.31 22.07
N LEU A 43 -38.76 -4.66 21.40
CA LEU A 43 -38.84 -4.29 19.99
C LEU A 43 -38.80 -5.54 19.11
N GLN A 44 -39.67 -5.57 18.11
CA GLN A 44 -39.68 -6.60 17.09
C GLN A 44 -38.62 -6.33 16.02
N PRO A 45 -38.02 -7.36 15.39
CA PRO A 45 -36.99 -7.17 14.36
C PRO A 45 -37.40 -6.23 13.21
N GLY A 46 -38.67 -6.24 12.81
CA GLY A 46 -39.18 -5.39 11.73
C GLY A 46 -39.21 -3.89 12.07
N GLU A 47 -39.24 -3.52 13.35
CA GLU A 47 -39.28 -2.12 13.78
C GLU A 47 -37.94 -1.41 13.55
N PHE A 48 -36.84 -2.16 13.46
CA PHE A 48 -35.50 -1.62 13.19
C PHE A 48 -35.13 -1.59 11.71
N ALA A 49 -35.83 -2.35 10.86
CA ALA A 49 -35.49 -2.52 9.45
C ALA A 49 -35.34 -1.21 8.65
N PRO A 50 -36.17 -0.15 8.86
CA PRO A 50 -35.97 1.12 8.16
C PRO A 50 -34.67 1.84 8.55
N ILE A 51 -34.33 1.82 9.84
CA ILE A 51 -33.10 2.45 10.35
C ILE A 51 -31.87 1.71 9.84
N GLU A 52 -31.94 0.37 9.85
CA GLU A 52 -30.91 -0.48 9.27
C GLU A 52 -30.72 -0.17 7.77
N GLY A 53 -31.80 -0.08 7.00
CA GLY A 53 -31.74 0.26 5.58
C GLY A 53 -31.11 1.62 5.30
N VAL A 54 -31.44 2.65 6.08
CA VAL A 54 -30.82 3.99 5.97
C VAL A 54 -29.33 3.93 6.26
N TRP A 55 -28.91 3.28 7.36
CA TRP A 55 -27.50 3.15 7.72
C TRP A 55 -26.70 2.38 6.67
N LEU A 56 -27.22 1.24 6.19
CA LEU A 56 -26.57 0.42 5.16
C LEU A 56 -26.42 1.19 3.84
N THR A 57 -27.45 1.96 3.47
CA THR A 57 -27.40 2.80 2.26
C THR A 57 -26.32 3.87 2.39
N PHE A 58 -26.27 4.56 3.53
CA PHE A 58 -25.23 5.56 3.80
C PHE A 58 -23.82 4.95 3.77
N ALA A 59 -23.63 3.82 4.45
CA ALA A 59 -22.35 3.11 4.48
C ALA A 59 -21.91 2.66 3.08
N PHE A 60 -22.85 2.17 2.25
CA PHE A 60 -22.59 1.79 0.86
C PHE A 60 -22.16 2.99 0.02
N ILE A 61 -22.90 4.11 0.07
CA ILE A 61 -22.54 5.33 -0.66
C ILE A 61 -21.16 5.83 -0.23
N PHE A 62 -20.90 5.90 1.07
CA PHE A 62 -19.60 6.30 1.60
C PHE A 62 -18.48 5.38 1.11
N PHE A 63 -18.69 4.06 1.17
CA PHE A 63 -17.74 3.07 0.69
C PHE A 63 -17.42 3.26 -0.80
N VAL A 64 -18.44 3.43 -1.64
CA VAL A 64 -18.28 3.64 -3.08
C VAL A 64 -17.52 4.94 -3.35
N VAL A 65 -17.93 6.06 -2.74
CA VAL A 65 -17.28 7.36 -2.94
C VAL A 65 -15.82 7.34 -2.48
N ALA A 66 -15.54 6.76 -1.30
CA ALA A 66 -14.19 6.67 -0.77
C ALA A 66 -13.27 5.81 -1.65
N ASN A 67 -13.76 4.67 -2.17
CA ASN A 67 -13.00 3.81 -3.07
C ASN A 67 -12.77 4.47 -4.45
N LEU A 68 -13.77 5.15 -5.00
CA LEU A 68 -13.59 5.89 -6.25
C LEU A 68 -12.59 7.04 -6.09
N ALA A 69 -12.65 7.77 -4.97
CA ALA A 69 -11.71 8.84 -4.66
C ALA A 69 -10.29 8.32 -4.40
N SER A 70 -10.12 7.07 -3.94
CA SER A 70 -8.81 6.47 -3.65
C SER A 70 -8.07 6.00 -4.90
N LEU A 71 -8.75 5.79 -6.03
CA LEU A 71 -8.14 5.33 -7.28
C LEU A 71 -6.94 6.18 -7.72
N LYS A 72 -6.98 7.50 -7.47
CA LYS A 72 -5.88 8.43 -7.80
C LYS A 72 -4.58 8.18 -7.01
N PHE A 73 -4.66 7.45 -5.90
CA PHE A 73 -3.53 7.16 -5.03
C PHE A 73 -2.95 5.75 -5.23
N ILE A 74 -3.49 4.98 -6.19
CA ILE A 74 -3.01 3.63 -6.47
C ILE A 74 -1.57 3.71 -7.03
N PRO A 75 -0.55 3.18 -6.32
CA PRO A 75 0.85 3.38 -6.70
C PRO A 75 1.20 2.79 -8.06
N TRP A 76 0.60 1.66 -8.43
CA TRP A 76 0.85 1.03 -9.72
C TRP A 76 0.16 1.74 -10.88
N ALA A 77 -0.91 2.51 -10.66
CA ALA A 77 -1.53 3.34 -11.70
C ALA A 77 -0.60 4.49 -12.10
N ALA A 78 0.08 5.09 -11.11
CA ALA A 78 1.14 6.08 -11.34
C ALA A 78 2.37 5.45 -12.01
N ALA A 79 2.70 4.18 -11.69
CA ALA A 79 3.82 3.46 -12.29
C ALA A 79 3.50 2.82 -13.66
N SER A 80 2.21 2.63 -13.98
CA SER A 80 1.73 2.09 -15.27
C SER A 80 1.55 3.16 -16.35
N GLY A 81 1.63 4.45 -16.00
CA GLY A 81 1.64 5.55 -16.98
C GLY A 81 2.77 5.47 -18.02
N GLY A 82 3.71 4.53 -17.85
CA GLY A 82 4.81 4.21 -18.77
C GLY A 82 4.65 2.90 -19.56
N THR A 83 3.44 2.36 -19.77
CA THR A 83 3.29 1.30 -20.80
C THR A 83 3.35 1.85 -22.23
N GLY A 84 3.29 3.18 -22.42
CA GLY A 84 3.38 3.85 -23.73
C GLY A 84 4.62 4.71 -23.95
N GLY A 85 5.48 4.88 -22.94
CA GLY A 85 6.80 5.50 -23.10
C GLY A 85 7.88 4.42 -23.02
N GLU A 86 8.75 4.34 -24.02
CA GLU A 86 9.89 3.44 -23.97
C GLU A 86 10.73 3.77 -22.73
N ALA A 87 10.92 2.78 -21.86
CA ALA A 87 11.86 2.94 -20.77
C ALA A 87 13.26 3.08 -21.37
N GLU A 88 13.95 4.17 -21.04
CA GLU A 88 15.29 4.44 -21.58
C GLU A 88 16.31 3.43 -21.02
N VAL A 89 16.04 2.91 -19.81
CA VAL A 89 16.90 1.95 -19.12
C VAL A 89 16.09 0.75 -18.65
N GLN A 90 16.64 -0.45 -18.85
CA GLN A 90 16.09 -1.69 -18.30
C GLN A 90 17.03 -2.27 -17.24
N VAL A 91 16.45 -2.60 -16.08
CA VAL A 91 17.11 -3.30 -14.98
C VAL A 91 16.39 -4.64 -14.80
N ASP A 92 17.05 -5.71 -15.24
CA ASP A 92 16.59 -7.07 -15.03
C ASP A 92 17.12 -7.60 -13.71
N PHE A 93 16.29 -8.36 -13.00
CA PHE A 93 16.73 -9.01 -11.78
C PHE A 93 16.06 -10.36 -11.54
N THR A 94 16.80 -11.25 -10.87
CA THR A 94 16.27 -12.52 -10.37
C THR A 94 16.38 -12.57 -8.85
N ALA A 95 15.25 -12.75 -8.18
CA ALA A 95 15.20 -13.05 -6.76
C ALA A 95 15.39 -14.55 -6.54
N LYS A 96 16.29 -14.88 -5.62
CA LYS A 96 16.58 -16.24 -5.15
C LYS A 96 16.73 -16.19 -3.63
N SER A 97 16.87 -17.34 -3.00
CA SER A 97 16.98 -17.50 -1.54
C SER A 97 17.90 -16.43 -0.94
N TRP A 98 17.23 -15.44 -0.35
CA TRP A 98 17.78 -14.31 0.41
C TRP A 98 18.73 -13.36 -0.33
N SER A 99 18.69 -13.33 -1.67
CA SER A 99 19.51 -12.40 -2.47
C SER A 99 18.83 -11.99 -3.77
N TYR A 100 19.28 -10.85 -4.32
CA TYR A 100 18.89 -10.38 -5.63
C TYR A 100 20.10 -10.42 -6.57
N ASP A 101 19.90 -11.00 -7.74
CA ASP A 101 20.82 -10.87 -8.85
C ASP A 101 20.32 -9.73 -9.76
N ILE A 102 20.89 -8.53 -9.60
CA ILE A 102 20.47 -7.31 -10.29
C ILE A 102 21.50 -6.94 -11.35
N SER A 103 21.04 -6.76 -12.60
CA SER A 103 21.93 -6.50 -13.76
C SER A 103 22.66 -5.16 -13.67
N ASN A 104 22.00 -4.12 -13.15
CA ASN A 104 22.58 -2.81 -12.96
C ASN A 104 22.05 -2.16 -11.66
N ARG A 105 22.98 -1.73 -10.80
CA ARG A 105 22.67 -1.04 -9.54
C ARG A 105 22.84 0.48 -9.60
N GLN A 106 23.41 1.02 -10.69
CA GLN A 106 23.61 2.45 -10.86
C GLN A 106 22.57 3.02 -11.83
N ILE A 107 21.80 3.99 -11.37
CA ILE A 107 20.66 4.57 -12.10
C ILE A 107 20.83 6.09 -12.17
N GLU A 108 20.48 6.70 -13.30
CA GLU A 108 20.47 8.15 -13.44
C GLU A 108 19.10 8.75 -13.05
N THR A 109 19.11 9.92 -12.42
CA THR A 109 17.88 10.68 -12.14
C THR A 109 17.18 11.13 -13.42
N GLY A 110 15.85 11.24 -13.41
CA GLY A 110 15.06 11.82 -14.50
C GLY A 110 14.77 10.87 -15.67
N LYS A 111 15.46 9.72 -15.73
CA LYS A 111 15.24 8.71 -16.77
C LYS A 111 14.22 7.65 -16.32
N PRO A 112 13.24 7.28 -17.17
CA PRO A 112 12.34 6.17 -16.89
C PRO A 112 13.09 4.84 -16.89
N VAL A 113 13.08 4.14 -15.75
CA VAL A 113 13.71 2.82 -15.60
C VAL A 113 12.64 1.74 -15.52
N ARG A 114 12.74 0.74 -16.40
CA ARG A 114 11.95 -0.49 -16.30
C ARG A 114 12.67 -1.49 -15.43
N PHE A 115 12.10 -1.79 -14.27
CA PHE A 115 12.49 -2.92 -13.44
C PHE A 115 11.73 -4.15 -13.92
N SER A 116 12.44 -5.23 -14.23
CA SER A 116 11.89 -6.48 -14.77
C SER A 116 12.40 -7.65 -13.94
N GLY A 117 11.54 -8.20 -13.10
CA GLY A 117 11.89 -9.16 -12.05
C GLY A 117 11.31 -10.55 -12.26
N ARG A 118 12.08 -11.58 -11.91
CA ARG A 118 11.62 -12.97 -11.74
C ARG A 118 12.05 -13.54 -10.40
N ALA A 119 11.42 -14.64 -9.99
CA ALA A 119 11.89 -15.45 -8.89
C ALA A 119 12.27 -16.86 -9.38
N SER A 120 13.36 -17.42 -8.86
CA SER A 120 13.85 -18.75 -9.26
C SER A 120 13.42 -19.88 -8.33
N ASP A 121 12.94 -19.58 -7.11
CA ASP A 121 12.63 -20.58 -6.09
C ASP A 121 11.24 -20.39 -5.46
N THR A 122 11.03 -19.33 -4.68
CA THR A 122 9.76 -19.02 -3.98
C THR A 122 9.26 -17.63 -4.35
N GLN A 123 8.15 -17.18 -3.76
CA GLN A 123 7.70 -15.82 -3.90
C GLN A 123 8.64 -14.85 -3.15
N HIS A 124 8.95 -13.72 -3.79
CA HIS A 124 9.76 -12.66 -3.21
C HIS A 124 9.14 -11.31 -3.46
N GLY A 125 9.35 -10.37 -2.55
CA GLY A 125 9.06 -8.97 -2.73
C GLY A 125 10.29 -8.23 -3.24
N PHE A 126 10.10 -7.15 -3.99
CA PHE A 126 11.13 -6.18 -4.33
C PHE A 126 10.57 -4.80 -4.01
N ALA A 127 10.88 -4.30 -2.81
CA ALA A 127 10.45 -2.99 -2.35
C ALA A 127 11.63 -2.02 -2.37
N VAL A 128 11.49 -0.93 -3.12
CA VAL A 128 12.52 0.13 -3.18
C VAL A 128 12.16 1.24 -2.22
N TYR A 129 13.06 1.50 -1.29
CA TYR A 129 12.96 2.55 -0.28
C TYR A 129 13.80 3.75 -0.69
N HIS A 130 13.21 4.93 -0.54
CA HIS A 130 13.95 6.20 -0.62
C HIS A 130 14.97 6.30 0.52
N PRO A 131 16.06 7.07 0.36
CA PRO A 131 16.98 7.41 1.46
C PRO A 131 16.31 7.92 2.75
N ASN A 132 15.09 8.45 2.68
CA ASN A 132 14.33 8.95 3.84
C ASN A 132 13.39 7.90 4.47
N GLY A 133 13.45 6.64 4.02
CA GLY A 133 12.68 5.53 4.57
C GLY A 133 11.28 5.34 3.98
N ARG A 134 10.80 6.21 3.08
CA ARG A 134 9.50 5.97 2.40
C ARG A 134 9.63 4.91 1.32
N VAL A 135 8.63 4.04 1.21
CA VAL A 135 8.51 3.09 0.09
C VAL A 135 8.14 3.85 -1.18
N LEU A 136 8.84 3.59 -2.27
CA LEU A 136 8.55 4.18 -3.59
C LEU A 136 7.63 3.29 -4.40
N PHE A 137 8.00 2.02 -4.54
CA PHE A 137 7.20 1.01 -5.20
C PHE A 137 7.56 -0.38 -4.69
N THR A 138 6.65 -1.31 -4.90
CA THR A 138 6.80 -2.72 -4.54
C THR A 138 6.46 -3.59 -5.74
N MET A 139 7.23 -4.64 -5.95
CA MET A 139 6.93 -5.69 -6.91
C MET A 139 6.85 -7.02 -6.18
N LEU A 140 5.96 -7.90 -6.64
CA LEU A 140 5.91 -9.29 -6.20
C LEU A 140 6.41 -10.16 -7.36
N MET A 141 7.44 -10.96 -7.12
CA MET A 141 7.97 -11.90 -8.10
C MET A 141 7.51 -13.30 -7.71
N MET A 142 6.90 -14.00 -8.66
CA MET A 142 6.42 -15.36 -8.49
C MET A 142 7.31 -16.32 -9.30
N PRO A 143 7.63 -17.51 -8.76
CA PRO A 143 8.36 -18.52 -9.50
C PRO A 143 7.49 -19.11 -10.61
N GLY A 144 8.13 -19.56 -11.69
CA GLY A 144 7.44 -20.25 -12.79
C GLY A 144 6.57 -19.38 -13.70
N THR A 145 6.59 -18.05 -13.57
CA THR A 145 5.84 -17.18 -14.46
C THR A 145 6.51 -17.07 -15.84
N THR A 146 5.70 -17.16 -16.90
CA THR A 146 6.17 -17.02 -18.28
C THR A 146 6.73 -15.62 -18.54
N LYS A 147 6.07 -14.59 -18.00
CA LYS A 147 6.50 -13.19 -18.10
C LYS A 147 7.11 -12.70 -16.78
N PRO A 148 8.11 -11.80 -16.83
CA PRO A 148 8.60 -11.14 -15.63
C PRO A 148 7.56 -10.15 -15.12
N THR A 149 7.57 -9.88 -13.82
CA THR A 149 6.81 -8.75 -13.27
C THR A 149 7.59 -7.48 -13.58
N SER A 150 6.92 -6.45 -14.08
CA SER A 150 7.59 -5.21 -14.49
C SER A 150 6.91 -3.97 -13.96
N VAL A 151 7.73 -2.99 -13.56
CA VAL A 151 7.30 -1.66 -13.11
C VAL A 151 8.23 -0.63 -13.75
N VAL A 152 7.68 0.50 -14.21
CA VAL A 152 8.47 1.64 -14.67
C VAL A 152 8.47 2.69 -13.57
N TYR A 153 9.66 3.18 -13.21
CA TYR A 153 9.82 4.21 -12.19
C TYR A 153 10.89 5.21 -12.60
N THR A 154 10.67 6.49 -12.27
CA THR A 154 11.63 7.58 -12.53
C THR A 154 12.11 8.16 -11.20
N PHE A 155 13.40 8.01 -10.92
CA PHE A 155 14.01 8.60 -9.73
C PHE A 155 14.22 10.10 -9.92
N LYS A 156 13.88 10.90 -8.90
CA LYS A 156 13.97 12.36 -8.96
C LYS A 156 15.18 12.93 -8.24
N GLU A 157 15.72 12.19 -7.28
CA GLU A 157 16.78 12.65 -6.37
C GLU A 157 17.94 11.64 -6.40
N PRO A 158 19.20 12.11 -6.39
CA PRO A 158 20.34 11.22 -6.24
C PRO A 158 20.45 10.70 -4.80
N GLY A 159 20.98 9.51 -4.61
CA GLY A 159 21.17 8.91 -3.30
C GLY A 159 21.27 7.38 -3.31
N LYS A 160 21.38 6.81 -2.12
CA LYS A 160 21.39 5.36 -1.88
C LYS A 160 19.99 4.88 -1.53
N TYR A 161 19.41 4.09 -2.42
CA TYR A 161 18.07 3.54 -2.28
C TYR A 161 18.18 2.09 -1.82
N THR A 162 17.47 1.74 -0.75
CA THR A 162 17.52 0.38 -0.19
C THR A 162 16.46 -0.48 -0.85
N VAL A 163 16.85 -1.66 -1.33
CA VAL A 163 15.94 -2.72 -1.78
C VAL A 163 15.72 -3.69 -0.63
N ARG A 164 14.47 -4.06 -0.35
CA ARG A 164 14.12 -5.07 0.66
C ARG A 164 13.09 -6.06 0.15
N CYS A 165 13.17 -7.28 0.67
CA CYS A 165 12.10 -8.25 0.50
C CYS A 165 10.99 -8.00 1.52
N LEU A 166 9.76 -7.76 1.05
CA LEU A 166 8.57 -7.63 1.90
C LEU A 166 7.63 -8.83 1.79
N GLU A 167 8.08 -9.92 1.16
CA GLU A 167 7.37 -11.19 1.07
C GLU A 167 8.16 -12.25 1.82
N TYR A 168 7.53 -13.00 2.74
CA TYR A 168 8.26 -13.97 3.54
C TYR A 168 8.82 -15.10 2.65
N CYS A 169 10.14 -15.10 2.48
CA CYS A 169 10.84 -15.99 1.55
C CYS A 169 11.74 -17.05 2.25
N GLY A 170 11.55 -17.25 3.56
CA GLY A 170 12.23 -18.29 4.34
C GLY A 170 13.14 -17.77 5.46
N VAL A 171 14.02 -18.63 5.96
CA VAL A 171 14.73 -18.43 7.26
C VAL A 171 15.60 -17.17 7.33
N ALA A 172 16.21 -16.75 6.23
CA ALA A 172 17.03 -15.54 6.16
C ALA A 172 16.32 -14.36 5.44
N HIS A 173 14.98 -14.39 5.37
CA HIS A 173 14.15 -13.32 4.79
C HIS A 173 14.52 -11.92 5.32
N HIS A 174 14.69 -11.78 6.64
CA HIS A 174 15.04 -10.52 7.28
C HIS A 174 16.40 -9.92 6.85
N ARG A 175 17.28 -10.72 6.24
CA ARG A 175 18.59 -10.26 5.73
C ARG A 175 18.58 -9.97 4.23
N MET A 176 17.48 -10.24 3.54
CA MET A 176 17.38 -10.07 2.10
C MET A 176 17.21 -8.59 1.75
N GLN A 177 18.33 -7.93 1.49
CA GLN A 177 18.41 -6.52 1.11
C GLN A 177 19.50 -6.29 0.05
N ASP A 178 19.36 -5.21 -0.72
CA ASP A 178 20.35 -4.74 -1.71
C ASP A 178 20.31 -3.20 -1.77
N GLU A 179 21.18 -2.59 -2.55
CA GLU A 179 21.27 -1.13 -2.72
C GLU A 179 21.28 -0.75 -4.20
N LEU A 180 20.47 0.25 -4.55
CA LEU A 180 20.54 0.96 -5.82
C LEU A 180 21.18 2.34 -5.58
N THR A 181 22.20 2.67 -6.34
CA THR A 181 22.83 4.00 -6.32
C THR A 181 22.24 4.85 -7.43
N VAL A 182 21.53 5.91 -7.07
CA VAL A 182 21.00 6.88 -8.02
C VAL A 182 21.96 8.06 -8.10
N VAL A 183 22.48 8.33 -9.29
CA VAL A 183 23.36 9.46 -9.59
C VAL A 183 22.63 10.52 -10.39
N LYS A 184 23.11 11.76 -10.32
CA LYS A 184 22.59 12.84 -11.16
C LYS A 184 22.83 12.47 -12.63
N ALA A 185 21.81 12.63 -13.48
CA ALA A 185 21.99 12.50 -14.92
C ALA A 185 23.03 13.53 -15.40
N ASN A 186 23.90 13.09 -16.31
CA ASN A 186 24.84 13.96 -16.99
C ASN A 186 24.14 14.89 -17.98
#